data_AF-A0A8S3PV37-F1
#
_entry.id   AF-A0A8S3PV37-F1
#
_cell.length_a   1.000
_cell.length_b   1.000
_cell.length_c   1.000
_cell.angle_alpha   90.00
_cell.angle_beta   90.00
_cell.angle_gamma   90.00
#
_symmetry.space_group_name_H-M   'P 1'
#
loop_
_entity.id
_entity.type
_entity.pdbx_description
1 polymer ?
#
loop_
_entity_poly.entity_id
_entity_poly.type
_entity_poly.pdbx_seq_one_letter_code
_entity_poly.pdbx_strand_id
1 'polypeptide(L)'
;MEQDMVVEMVQSIKSKGSNVGTIIADDDTTTIARLRKSVDPNIKKMSDKNHVKKNIANALYQLKAKHKKLTPKVIKYLINCLNYMLCQNQDNPKGVENGLEAVGRHPFGDHSFCDKSWCSHKENASKKYSSLPFGKPLKDIPLQTDLTDLMKVYKKQSQKLSKLGSTQGNESFNKSVASKAPKSHFYSGTSSLNVRVAASVAQKNDGQCYLIKVNNNIGLSPGVHTKRLAILRDLQARKRRAISITRKEKIRRIQLRNRRLFPLSNKCLFIMQGFPGLAVYSGTKFYVEGLSQALRQEVCGSGVRVTCIQPGDVKTELISHSTDKEAQEKYDGSSSCKILEPTDIANAVLYAVTQPEYVGVNEILVEPREAPA
;
A
#
# COMPACT_ATOMS: atom_id res chain seq x y z
N MET A 1 -0.84 12.82 13.83
CA MET A 1 -0.15 13.33 15.03
C MET A 1 -0.97 14.51 15.50
N GLU A 2 -1.32 14.56 16.77
CA GLU A 2 -2.13 15.65 17.30
C GLU A 2 -1.34 16.95 17.34
N GLN A 3 -2.03 18.08 17.17
CA GLN A 3 -1.40 19.39 17.04
C GLN A 3 -0.57 19.77 18.27
N ASP A 4 -1.05 19.39 19.46
CA ASP A 4 -0.38 19.65 20.74
C ASP A 4 0.98 18.98 20.84
N MET A 5 1.08 17.71 20.41
CA MET A 5 2.35 17.01 20.37
C MET A 5 3.37 17.72 19.46
N VAL A 6 2.91 18.25 18.32
CA VAL A 6 3.82 18.95 17.39
C VAL A 6 4.34 20.25 18.01
N VAL A 7 3.46 20.99 18.70
CA VAL A 7 3.85 22.22 19.41
C VAL A 7 4.89 21.92 20.49
N GLU A 8 4.62 20.92 21.34
CA GLU A 8 5.54 20.50 22.39
C GLU A 8 6.89 20.07 21.83
N MET A 9 6.90 19.28 20.76
CA MET A 9 8.13 18.85 20.09
C MET A 9 8.94 20.03 19.56
N VAL A 10 8.31 21.02 18.92
CA VAL A 10 9.04 22.18 18.38
C VAL A 10 9.52 23.10 19.50
N GLN A 11 8.74 23.27 20.57
CA GLN A 11 9.18 24.00 21.76
C GLN A 11 10.38 23.33 22.43
N SER A 12 10.38 22.00 22.55
CA SER A 12 11.51 21.23 23.09
C SER A 12 12.78 21.36 22.23
N ILE A 13 12.64 21.48 20.92
CA ILE A 13 13.78 21.72 20.01
C ILE A 13 14.31 23.16 20.20
N LYS A 14 13.41 24.13 20.33
CA LYS A 14 13.76 25.54 20.58
C LYS A 14 14.46 25.75 21.91
N SER A 15 13.99 25.08 22.98
CA SER A 15 14.63 25.14 24.30
C SER A 15 16.03 24.55 24.31
N LYS A 16 16.34 23.64 23.37
CA LYS A 16 17.68 23.07 23.15
C LYS A 16 18.56 23.93 22.23
N GLY A 17 18.14 25.15 21.91
CA GLY A 17 18.91 26.12 21.12
C GLY A 17 18.84 25.92 19.60
N SER A 18 17.90 25.11 19.09
CA SER A 18 17.73 24.88 17.65
C SER A 18 16.46 25.53 17.11
N ASN A 19 16.55 26.22 15.97
CA ASN A 19 15.39 26.85 15.32
C ASN A 19 14.80 25.97 14.21
N VAL A 20 13.47 25.81 14.20
CA VAL A 20 12.74 25.04 13.19
C VAL A 20 12.18 25.99 12.13
N GLY A 21 12.79 26.05 10.95
CA GLY A 21 12.33 26.95 9.88
C GLY A 21 11.22 26.39 9.00
N THR A 22 11.19 25.07 8.78
CA THR A 22 10.23 24.44 7.86
C THR A 22 9.79 23.06 8.34
N ILE A 23 8.49 22.79 8.24
CA ILE A 23 7.88 21.51 8.59
C ILE A 23 7.33 20.86 7.32
N ILE A 24 7.67 19.59 7.11
CA ILE A 24 7.12 18.76 6.03
C ILE A 24 6.02 17.87 6.63
N ALA A 25 4.79 18.03 6.17
CA ALA A 25 3.65 17.30 6.69
C ALA A 25 2.54 17.14 5.64
N ASP A 26 1.52 16.37 6.00
CA ASP A 26 0.26 16.29 5.26
C ASP A 26 -0.41 17.66 5.17
N ASP A 27 -1.40 17.80 4.28
CA ASP A 27 -2.09 19.08 4.02
C ASP A 27 -3.03 19.57 5.14
N ASP A 28 -2.77 19.20 6.40
CA ASP A 28 -3.52 19.69 7.56
C ASP A 28 -3.20 21.17 7.91
N THR A 29 -4.21 22.02 7.84
CA THR A 29 -4.10 23.46 8.15
C THR A 29 -4.09 23.76 9.65
N THR A 30 -4.64 22.86 10.45
CA THR A 30 -4.88 23.11 11.87
C THR A 30 -3.59 23.04 12.69
N THR A 31 -2.74 22.04 12.43
CA THR A 31 -1.43 21.90 13.07
C THR A 31 -0.53 23.12 12.83
N ILE A 32 -0.45 23.62 11.60
CA ILE A 32 0.43 24.76 11.28
C ILE A 32 -0.09 26.06 11.88
N ALA A 33 -1.40 26.27 11.93
CA ALA A 33 -2.00 27.46 12.54
C ALA A 33 -1.68 27.54 14.04
N ARG A 34 -1.85 26.42 14.75
CA ARG A 34 -1.52 26.34 16.19
C ARG A 34 -0.03 26.59 16.44
N LEU A 35 0.82 25.99 15.61
CA LEU A 35 2.27 26.11 15.74
C LEU A 35 2.78 27.55 15.50
N ARG A 36 2.19 28.27 14.55
CA ARG A 36 2.46 29.69 14.32
C ARG A 36 2.00 30.59 15.46
N LYS A 37 0.88 30.24 16.09
CA LYS A 37 0.34 30.97 17.24
C LYS A 37 1.18 30.75 18.50
N SER A 38 1.59 29.51 18.74
CA SER A 38 2.18 29.10 20.03
C SER A 38 3.71 29.13 20.06
N VAL A 39 4.41 29.12 18.92
CA VAL A 39 5.87 28.94 18.89
C VAL A 39 6.61 29.99 18.09
N ASP A 40 6.30 30.11 16.79
CA ASP A 40 6.93 31.06 15.89
C ASP A 40 6.07 31.27 14.62
N PRO A 41 5.65 32.51 14.32
CA PRO A 41 4.82 32.82 13.15
C PRO A 41 5.52 32.55 11.81
N ASN A 42 6.86 32.54 11.77
CA ASN A 42 7.64 32.42 10.54
C ASN A 42 7.79 30.98 10.02
N ILE A 43 7.27 30.00 10.76
CA ILE A 43 7.43 28.59 10.39
C ILE A 43 6.68 28.29 9.09
N LYS A 44 7.44 27.81 8.11
CA LYS A 44 6.92 27.43 6.79
C LYS A 44 6.46 25.98 6.81
N LYS A 45 5.40 25.71 6.05
CA LYS A 45 4.92 24.35 5.81
C LYS A 45 5.17 23.97 4.36
N MET A 46 5.76 22.79 4.17
CA MET A 46 5.87 22.13 2.88
C MET A 46 4.98 20.90 2.86
N SER A 47 4.26 20.70 1.76
CA SER A 47 3.42 19.52 1.60
C SER A 47 4.23 18.31 1.16
N ASP A 48 3.84 17.14 1.65
CA ASP A 48 4.45 15.89 1.24
C ASP A 48 4.06 15.46 -0.18
N LYS A 49 5.06 15.00 -0.96
CA LYS A 49 4.86 14.52 -2.34
C LYS A 49 3.85 13.37 -2.44
N ASN A 50 3.86 12.42 -1.49
CA ASN A 50 2.93 11.29 -1.54
C ASN A 50 1.50 11.72 -1.21
N HIS A 51 1.33 12.66 -0.29
CA HIS A 51 0.03 13.23 0.04
C HIS A 51 -0.60 13.96 -1.16
N VAL A 52 0.17 14.84 -1.82
CA VAL A 52 -0.28 15.53 -3.04
C VAL A 52 -0.67 14.55 -4.14
N LYS A 53 0.15 13.51 -4.35
CA LYS A 53 -0.15 12.44 -5.29
C LYS A 53 -1.47 11.72 -4.96
N LYS A 54 -1.73 11.44 -3.68
CA LYS A 54 -2.98 10.81 -3.22
C LYS A 54 -4.18 11.72 -3.46
N ASN A 55 -4.06 13.02 -3.18
CA ASN A 55 -5.13 14.00 -3.42
C ASN A 55 -5.49 14.08 -4.90
N ILE A 56 -4.51 14.19 -5.80
CA ILE A 56 -4.77 14.23 -7.24
C ILE A 56 -5.36 12.90 -7.72
N ALA A 57 -4.86 11.77 -7.21
CA ALA A 57 -5.43 10.46 -7.53
C ALA A 57 -6.92 10.37 -7.13
N ASN A 58 -7.28 10.84 -5.94
CA ASN A 58 -8.66 10.86 -5.47
C ASN A 58 -9.55 11.73 -6.36
N ALA A 59 -9.07 12.91 -6.77
CA ALA A 59 -9.80 13.78 -7.69
C ALA A 59 -10.02 13.12 -9.07
N LEU A 60 -9.01 12.40 -9.59
CA LEU A 60 -9.16 11.63 -10.83
C LEU A 60 -10.16 10.46 -10.66
N TYR A 61 -10.18 9.80 -9.51
CA TYR A 61 -11.19 8.76 -9.23
C TYR A 61 -12.61 9.33 -9.07
N GLN A 62 -12.77 10.56 -8.59
CA GLN A 62 -14.06 11.25 -8.61
C GLN A 62 -14.51 11.55 -10.05
N LEU A 63 -13.59 11.98 -10.93
CA LEU A 63 -13.89 12.17 -12.36
C LEU A 63 -14.24 10.87 -13.08
N LYS A 64 -13.66 9.73 -12.66
CA LYS A 64 -14.01 8.41 -13.20
C LYS A 64 -15.50 8.09 -13.04
N ALA A 65 -16.16 8.58 -11.98
CA ALA A 65 -17.59 8.36 -11.78
C ALA A 65 -18.43 8.96 -12.92
N LYS A 66 -17.97 10.08 -13.51
CA LYS A 66 -18.60 10.74 -14.66
C LYS A 66 -18.14 10.14 -16.00
N HIS A 67 -16.88 9.73 -16.09
CA HIS A 67 -16.25 9.29 -17.34
C HIS A 67 -15.75 7.85 -17.27
N LYS A 68 -16.52 6.90 -17.82
CA LYS A 68 -16.18 5.46 -17.82
C LYS A 68 -14.86 5.13 -18.55
N LYS A 69 -14.41 5.98 -19.49
CA LYS A 69 -13.13 5.82 -20.20
C LYS A 69 -11.91 6.02 -19.30
N LEU A 70 -12.07 6.63 -18.12
CA LEU A 70 -11.01 6.81 -17.13
C LEU A 70 -10.74 5.50 -16.36
N THR A 71 -10.17 4.51 -17.05
CA THR A 71 -9.83 3.24 -16.40
C THR A 71 -8.73 3.43 -15.35
N PRO A 72 -8.61 2.53 -14.35
CA PRO A 72 -7.51 2.59 -13.37
C PRO A 72 -6.11 2.63 -14.01
N LYS A 73 -5.94 2.01 -15.18
CA LYS A 73 -4.69 2.06 -15.97
C LYS A 73 -4.40 3.48 -16.47
N VAL A 74 -5.41 4.18 -16.98
CA VAL A 74 -5.30 5.58 -17.45
C VAL A 74 -5.02 6.52 -16.29
N ILE A 75 -5.72 6.37 -15.15
CA ILE A 75 -5.47 7.17 -13.94
C ILE A 75 -4.02 7.01 -13.48
N LYS A 76 -3.51 5.77 -13.44
CA LYS A 76 -2.11 5.50 -13.09
C LYS A 76 -1.13 6.15 -14.05
N TYR A 77 -1.45 6.17 -15.35
CA TYR A 77 -0.65 6.86 -16.36
C TYR A 77 -0.59 8.38 -16.12
N LEU A 78 -1.74 9.03 -15.92
CA LEU A 78 -1.81 10.46 -15.61
C LEU A 78 -1.02 10.83 -14.36
N ILE A 79 -1.17 10.03 -13.29
CA ILE A 79 -0.42 10.20 -12.05
C ILE A 79 1.10 10.09 -12.30
N ASN A 80 1.54 9.17 -13.16
CA ASN A 80 2.96 9.04 -13.48
C ASN A 80 3.46 10.27 -14.24
N CYS A 81 2.74 10.75 -15.26
CA CYS A 81 3.07 11.97 -15.99
C CYS A 81 3.19 13.19 -15.05
N LEU A 82 2.22 13.37 -14.15
CA LEU A 82 2.25 14.42 -13.13
C LEU A 82 3.47 14.31 -12.22
N ASN A 83 3.81 13.11 -11.76
CA ASN A 83 4.98 12.92 -10.90
C ASN A 83 6.30 13.25 -11.63
N TYR A 84 6.44 12.84 -12.89
CA TYR A 84 7.63 13.21 -13.68
C TYR A 84 7.73 14.72 -13.85
N MET A 85 6.62 15.37 -14.22
CA MET A 85 6.54 16.82 -14.39
C MET A 85 6.90 17.56 -13.09
N LEU A 86 6.35 17.16 -11.94
CA LEU A 86 6.64 17.79 -10.65
C LEU A 86 8.08 17.55 -10.21
N CYS A 87 8.65 16.38 -10.47
CA CYS A 87 10.04 16.08 -10.15
C CYS A 87 11.02 16.93 -10.96
N GLN A 88 10.70 17.25 -12.22
CA GLN A 88 11.53 18.03 -13.13
C GLN A 88 11.44 19.54 -12.88
N ASN A 89 10.28 20.03 -12.44
CA ASN A 89 10.02 21.45 -12.21
C ASN A 89 10.13 21.85 -10.72
N GLN A 90 11.04 21.21 -9.98
CA GLN A 90 11.33 21.62 -8.60
C GLN A 90 11.84 23.06 -8.58
N ASP A 91 11.31 23.86 -7.66
CA ASP A 91 11.60 25.28 -7.52
C ASP A 91 11.27 26.17 -8.75
N ASN A 92 10.54 25.63 -9.75
CA ASN A 92 10.10 26.36 -10.94
C ASN A 92 8.55 26.40 -11.05
N PRO A 93 7.88 27.40 -10.43
CA PRO A 93 6.42 27.53 -10.49
C PRO A 93 5.86 27.64 -11.92
N LYS A 94 6.51 28.44 -12.79
CA LYS A 94 6.08 28.63 -14.19
C LYS A 94 6.16 27.32 -14.98
N GLY A 95 7.21 26.53 -14.74
CA GLY A 95 7.35 25.20 -15.33
C GLY A 95 6.24 24.24 -14.90
N VAL A 96 5.83 24.29 -13.62
CA VAL A 96 4.68 23.50 -13.12
C VAL A 96 3.38 23.93 -13.79
N GLU A 97 3.15 25.23 -13.98
CA GLU A 97 1.95 25.74 -14.66
C GLU A 97 1.83 25.22 -16.10
N ASN A 98 2.90 25.36 -16.87
CA ASN A 98 2.96 24.85 -18.25
C ASN A 98 2.83 23.32 -18.28
N GLY A 99 3.44 22.64 -17.31
CA GLY A 99 3.37 21.20 -17.17
C GLY A 99 1.96 20.68 -16.86
N LEU A 100 1.19 21.38 -16.03
CA LEU A 100 -0.21 21.03 -15.73
C LEU A 100 -1.12 21.20 -16.95
N GLU A 101 -0.92 22.26 -17.73
CA GLU A 101 -1.63 22.45 -19.00
C GLU A 101 -1.29 21.34 -20.00
N ALA A 102 0.00 20.98 -20.09
CA ALA A 102 0.45 19.88 -20.92
C ALA A 102 -0.17 18.55 -20.50
N VAL A 103 -0.27 18.24 -19.21
CA VAL A 103 -0.88 16.97 -18.73
C VAL A 103 -2.38 16.91 -19.04
N GLY A 104 -3.08 18.03 -19.07
CA GLY A 104 -4.50 18.07 -19.46
C GLY A 104 -4.73 17.70 -20.93
N ARG A 105 -3.75 17.97 -21.81
CA ARG A 105 -3.89 17.85 -23.27
C ARG A 105 -3.11 16.67 -23.87
N HIS A 106 -1.97 16.32 -23.28
CA HIS A 106 -1.07 15.25 -23.71
C HIS A 106 -1.74 13.88 -23.93
N PRO A 107 -2.67 13.41 -23.06
CA PRO A 107 -3.35 12.13 -23.24
C PRO A 107 -4.28 12.10 -24.46
N PHE A 108 -4.64 13.26 -25.00
CA PHE A 108 -5.54 13.43 -26.14
C PHE A 108 -4.80 13.67 -27.47
N GLY A 109 -3.46 13.63 -27.45
CA GLY A 109 -2.63 13.80 -28.65
C GLY A 109 -2.19 15.24 -28.93
N ASP A 110 -2.58 16.20 -28.09
CA ASP A 110 -2.06 17.57 -28.18
C ASP A 110 -0.78 17.70 -27.34
N HIS A 111 0.34 17.90 -28.04
CA HIS A 111 1.68 18.01 -27.46
C HIS A 111 2.26 19.43 -27.49
N SER A 112 1.43 20.45 -27.76
CA SER A 112 1.87 21.84 -27.93
C SER A 112 2.62 22.36 -26.70
N PHE A 113 2.08 22.10 -25.52
CA PHE A 113 2.63 22.56 -24.22
C PHE A 113 3.63 21.58 -23.59
N CYS A 114 3.88 20.43 -24.23
CA CYS A 114 4.76 19.40 -23.66
C CYS A 114 6.23 19.82 -23.69
N ASP A 115 6.99 19.50 -22.65
CA ASP A 115 8.44 19.64 -22.66
C ASP A 115 9.11 18.36 -23.22
N LYS A 116 10.28 18.51 -23.86
CA LYS A 116 11.09 17.39 -24.40
C LYS A 116 11.55 16.44 -23.28
N SER A 117 11.70 16.95 -22.06
CA SER A 117 12.22 16.22 -20.90
C SER A 117 11.34 15.04 -20.43
N TRP A 118 10.05 15.01 -20.75
CA TRP A 118 9.16 13.90 -20.37
C TRP A 118 8.22 13.43 -21.48
N CYS A 119 8.06 14.21 -22.56
CA CYS A 119 7.20 13.84 -23.68
C CYS A 119 7.97 13.02 -24.73
N SER A 120 7.86 11.69 -24.65
CA SER A 120 8.49 10.81 -25.66
C SER A 120 7.94 10.99 -27.09
N HIS A 121 6.79 11.66 -27.27
CA HIS A 121 6.25 11.94 -28.59
C HIS A 121 7.03 13.05 -29.32
N LYS A 122 7.63 14.01 -28.58
CA LYS A 122 8.53 15.03 -29.16
C LYS A 122 9.88 14.46 -29.59
N GLU A 123 10.30 13.33 -29.00
CA GLU A 123 11.50 12.60 -29.43
C GLU A 123 11.20 11.66 -30.60
N ASN A 124 10.04 11.00 -30.60
CA ASN A 124 9.62 10.05 -31.64
C ASN A 124 8.09 10.10 -31.82
N ALA A 125 7.62 10.73 -32.90
CA ALA A 125 6.19 10.88 -33.20
C ALA A 125 5.47 9.52 -33.36
N SER A 126 6.18 8.47 -33.77
CA SER A 126 5.63 7.12 -33.98
C SER A 126 5.49 6.27 -32.70
N LYS A 127 5.88 6.81 -31.53
CA LYS A 127 5.91 6.03 -30.28
C LYS A 127 4.50 5.89 -29.69
N LYS A 128 4.02 4.65 -29.56
CA LYS A 128 2.73 4.32 -28.93
C LYS A 128 2.72 4.68 -27.44
N TYR A 129 1.55 5.11 -26.94
CA TYR A 129 1.35 5.34 -25.51
C TYR A 129 1.41 4.02 -24.76
N SER A 130 2.34 3.87 -23.80
CA SER A 130 2.58 2.59 -23.11
C SER A 130 1.41 2.13 -22.22
N SER A 131 0.57 3.06 -21.77
CA SER A 131 -0.42 2.82 -20.72
C SER A 131 -1.83 3.33 -21.06
N LEU A 132 -2.02 3.87 -22.28
CA LEU A 132 -3.35 4.23 -22.78
C LEU A 132 -3.97 3.05 -23.55
N PRO A 133 -5.32 2.96 -23.62
CA PRO A 133 -6.01 1.92 -24.38
C PRO A 133 -5.53 1.89 -25.84
N PHE A 134 -5.17 0.70 -26.33
CA PHE A 134 -4.69 0.46 -27.70
C PHE A 134 -3.46 1.30 -28.11
N GLY A 135 -2.76 1.92 -27.15
CA GLY A 135 -1.64 2.82 -27.41
C GLY A 135 -1.98 4.07 -28.21
N LYS A 136 -3.27 4.46 -28.22
CA LYS A 136 -3.82 5.61 -28.97
C LYS A 136 -4.21 6.75 -28.02
N PRO A 137 -4.25 8.00 -28.51
CA PRO A 137 -4.76 9.12 -27.72
C PRO A 137 -6.25 8.93 -27.40
N LEU A 138 -6.66 9.47 -26.26
CA LEU A 138 -8.07 9.55 -25.88
C LEU A 138 -8.79 10.54 -26.81
N LYS A 139 -10.02 10.22 -27.22
CA LYS A 139 -10.81 11.05 -28.15
C LYS A 139 -12.02 11.71 -27.50
N ASP A 140 -12.08 11.70 -26.18
CA ASP A 140 -13.26 12.12 -25.43
C ASP A 140 -13.18 13.60 -25.04
N ILE A 141 -13.93 14.44 -25.75
CA ILE A 141 -13.91 15.90 -25.61
C ILE A 141 -14.46 16.33 -24.23
N PRO A 142 -15.63 15.83 -23.74
CA PRO A 142 -16.10 16.10 -22.39
C PRO A 142 -15.06 15.79 -21.30
N LEU A 143 -14.38 14.65 -21.41
CA LEU A 143 -13.33 14.28 -20.46
C LEU A 143 -12.12 15.21 -20.51
N GLN A 144 -11.74 15.68 -21.71
CA GLN A 144 -10.64 16.63 -21.87
C GLN A 144 -10.92 17.95 -21.17
N THR A 145 -12.16 18.46 -21.28
CA THR A 145 -12.60 19.69 -20.61
C THR A 145 -12.54 19.53 -19.09
N ASP A 146 -13.16 18.48 -18.55
CA ASP A 146 -13.18 18.23 -17.10
C ASP A 146 -11.78 18.01 -16.53
N LEU A 147 -10.90 17.32 -17.26
CA LEU A 147 -9.51 17.13 -16.85
C LEU A 147 -8.76 18.47 -16.87
N THR A 148 -8.96 19.29 -17.89
CA THR A 148 -8.33 20.62 -17.99
C THR A 148 -8.79 21.53 -16.85
N ASP A 149 -10.09 21.50 -16.52
CA ASP A 149 -10.63 22.28 -15.40
C ASP A 149 -10.09 21.81 -14.05
N LEU A 150 -9.93 20.49 -13.87
CA LEU A 150 -9.23 19.96 -12.70
C LEU A 150 -7.79 20.47 -12.63
N MET A 151 -7.05 20.47 -13.74
CA MET A 151 -5.67 20.98 -13.78
C MET A 151 -5.61 22.49 -13.50
N LYS A 152 -6.61 23.29 -13.91
CA LYS A 152 -6.68 24.72 -13.57
C LYS A 152 -6.78 24.96 -12.06
N VAL A 153 -7.49 24.10 -11.32
CA VAL A 153 -7.56 24.19 -9.85
C VAL A 153 -6.16 24.01 -9.24
N TYR A 154 -5.40 23.03 -9.72
CA TYR A 154 -4.03 22.80 -9.26
C TYR A 154 -3.03 23.85 -9.77
N LYS A 155 -3.28 24.46 -10.93
CA LYS A 155 -2.46 25.56 -11.49
C LYS A 155 -2.35 26.73 -10.52
N LYS A 156 -3.45 27.08 -9.82
CA LYS A 156 -3.44 28.11 -8.77
C LYS A 156 -2.50 27.80 -7.61
N GLN A 157 -2.12 26.53 -7.42
CA GLN A 157 -1.24 26.05 -6.37
C GLN A 157 0.19 25.76 -6.91
N SER A 158 0.57 26.28 -8.08
CA SER A 158 1.87 26.03 -8.73
C SER A 158 3.07 26.29 -7.82
N GLN A 159 3.03 27.39 -7.05
CA GLN A 159 4.09 27.75 -6.10
C GLN A 159 4.24 26.75 -4.95
N LYS A 160 3.14 26.11 -4.53
CA LYS A 160 3.14 25.05 -3.52
C LYS A 160 3.65 23.74 -4.11
N LEU A 161 3.22 23.42 -5.34
CA LEU A 161 3.57 22.20 -6.05
C LEU A 161 5.03 22.16 -6.53
N SER A 162 5.68 23.31 -6.74
CA SER A 162 7.10 23.38 -7.06
C SER A 162 8.00 23.08 -5.85
N LYS A 163 7.48 23.27 -4.62
CA LYS A 163 8.22 23.12 -3.36
C LYS A 163 7.63 22.01 -2.47
N LEU A 164 7.74 20.78 -2.94
CA LEU A 164 7.26 19.61 -2.22
C LEU A 164 8.36 18.91 -1.41
N GLY A 165 8.03 18.56 -0.17
CA GLY A 165 8.90 17.80 0.74
C GLY A 165 8.71 16.28 0.62
N SER A 166 9.51 15.51 1.36
CA SER A 166 9.33 14.05 1.45
C SER A 166 9.39 13.57 2.89
N THR A 167 8.34 12.91 3.35
CA THR A 167 8.27 12.24 4.66
C THR A 167 8.85 10.82 4.66
N GLN A 168 9.35 10.35 3.51
CA GLN A 168 9.84 8.97 3.34
C GLN A 168 10.96 8.61 4.31
N GLY A 169 11.77 9.59 4.72
CA GLY A 169 12.81 9.43 5.75
C GLY A 169 12.23 9.03 7.10
N ASN A 170 11.13 9.67 7.50
CA ASN A 170 10.40 9.39 8.75
C ASN A 170 9.69 8.04 8.68
N GLU A 171 9.07 7.71 7.55
CA GLU A 171 8.48 6.38 7.37
C GLU A 171 9.52 5.26 7.48
N SER A 172 10.71 5.47 6.90
CA SER A 172 11.83 4.52 7.01
C SER A 172 12.31 4.39 8.45
N PHE A 173 12.33 5.48 9.21
CA PHE A 173 12.67 5.46 10.63
C PHE A 173 11.62 4.72 11.45
N ASN A 174 10.33 5.03 11.26
CA ASN A 174 9.22 4.37 11.94
C ASN A 174 9.21 2.85 11.70
N LYS A 175 9.56 2.40 10.48
CA LYS A 175 9.76 0.97 10.21
C LYS A 175 10.90 0.35 11.02
N SER A 176 11.98 1.09 11.23
CA SER A 176 13.11 0.64 12.05
C SER A 176 12.71 0.54 13.52
N VAL A 177 11.94 1.50 14.03
CA VAL A 177 11.37 1.44 15.38
C VAL A 177 10.43 0.24 15.52
N ALA A 178 9.50 0.06 14.58
CA ALA A 178 8.56 -1.07 14.59
C ALA A 178 9.25 -2.44 14.56
N SER A 179 10.43 -2.55 13.93
CA SER A 179 11.21 -3.80 13.97
C SER A 179 11.83 -4.11 15.34
N LYS A 180 12.06 -3.11 16.18
CA LYS A 180 12.64 -3.29 17.54
C LYS A 180 11.59 -3.29 18.63
N ALA A 181 10.47 -2.60 18.41
CA ALA A 181 9.31 -2.52 19.28
C ALA A 181 8.07 -2.88 18.44
N PRO A 182 7.89 -4.17 18.11
CA PRO A 182 6.71 -4.62 17.37
C PRO A 182 5.45 -4.37 18.20
N LYS A 183 4.37 -3.95 17.53
CA LYS A 183 3.08 -3.67 18.17
C LYS A 183 2.40 -4.92 18.76
N SER A 184 2.87 -6.11 18.40
CA SER A 184 2.40 -7.38 18.97
C SER A 184 2.82 -7.59 20.42
N HIS A 185 3.76 -6.79 20.93
CA HIS A 185 4.23 -6.89 22.30
C HIS A 185 4.09 -5.55 23.01
N PHE A 186 3.65 -5.60 24.26
CA PHE A 186 3.47 -4.42 25.09
C PHE A 186 4.79 -4.01 25.75
N TYR A 187 5.35 -2.87 25.32
CA TYR A 187 6.59 -2.30 25.89
C TYR A 187 6.38 -0.97 26.61
N SER A 188 5.19 -0.36 26.48
CA SER A 188 4.93 1.03 26.90
C SER A 188 4.88 1.24 28.41
N GLY A 189 4.77 0.17 29.22
CA GLY A 189 4.74 0.27 30.68
C GLY A 189 6.11 0.25 31.36
N THR A 190 7.22 0.16 30.61
CA THR A 190 8.58 0.07 31.18
C THR A 190 9.57 0.94 30.42
N SER A 191 10.77 1.13 30.99
CA SER A 191 11.91 1.79 30.32
C SER A 191 12.37 1.05 29.05
N SER A 192 11.89 -0.18 28.80
CA SER A 192 12.22 -0.98 27.62
C SER A 192 11.89 -0.27 26.31
N LEU A 193 10.75 0.44 26.23
CA LEU A 193 10.37 1.16 25.01
C LEU A 193 11.40 2.25 24.68
N ASN A 194 11.82 3.04 25.68
CA ASN A 194 12.80 4.11 25.50
C ASN A 194 14.12 3.56 24.96
N VAL A 195 14.61 2.44 25.49
CA VAL A 195 15.85 1.78 25.01
C VAL A 195 15.71 1.30 23.57
N ARG A 196 14.57 0.71 23.20
CA ARG A 196 14.32 0.22 21.83
C ARG A 196 14.21 1.35 20.80
N VAL A 197 13.57 2.46 21.18
CA VAL A 197 13.53 3.68 20.36
C VAL A 197 14.92 4.28 20.24
N ALA A 198 15.67 4.42 21.35
CA ALA A 198 17.05 4.92 21.35
C ALA A 198 17.98 4.06 20.46
N ALA A 199 17.88 2.73 20.53
CA ALA A 199 18.60 1.82 19.65
C ALA A 199 18.22 1.98 18.17
N SER A 200 17.02 2.46 17.86
CA SER A 200 16.57 2.76 16.50
C SER A 200 17.12 4.09 16.00
N VAL A 201 17.20 5.10 16.88
CA VAL A 201 17.88 6.38 16.61
C VAL A 201 19.37 6.14 16.36
N ALA A 202 20.05 5.41 17.26
CA ALA A 202 21.46 5.09 17.13
C ALA A 202 21.74 4.30 15.85
N GLN A 203 20.93 3.28 15.52
CA GLN A 203 21.09 2.55 14.25
C GLN A 203 20.91 3.46 13.02
N LYS A 204 19.99 4.44 13.07
CA LYS A 204 19.74 5.36 11.96
C LYS A 204 20.91 6.30 11.72
N ASN A 205 21.52 6.81 12.80
CA ASN A 205 22.60 7.79 12.75
C ASN A 205 23.97 7.14 12.54
N ASP A 206 24.28 6.09 13.31
CA ASP A 206 25.61 5.46 13.37
C ASP A 206 25.71 4.14 12.59
N GLY A 207 24.62 3.64 12.01
CA GLY A 207 24.59 2.30 11.39
C GLY A 207 24.55 1.19 12.45
N GLN A 208 24.84 -0.05 12.07
CA GLN A 208 24.87 -1.20 12.97
C GLN A 208 26.07 -1.19 13.91
N CYS A 209 27.12 -0.43 13.57
CA CYS A 209 28.27 -0.21 14.43
C CYS A 209 27.95 0.57 15.73
N TYR A 210 26.75 1.12 15.90
CA TYR A 210 26.35 1.78 17.14
C TYR A 210 26.52 0.89 18.38
N LEU A 211 26.32 -0.43 18.26
CA LEU A 211 26.52 -1.38 19.36
C LEU A 211 27.98 -1.39 19.87
N ILE A 212 28.94 -1.23 18.97
CA ILE A 212 30.37 -1.15 19.33
C ILE A 212 30.62 0.14 20.14
N LYS A 213 30.06 1.27 19.68
CA LYS A 213 30.19 2.57 20.37
C LYS A 213 29.57 2.52 21.76
N VAL A 214 28.35 1.97 21.86
CA VAL A 214 27.64 1.82 23.14
C VAL A 214 28.44 0.97 24.11
N ASN A 215 28.91 -0.21 23.68
CA ASN A 215 29.71 -1.10 24.53
C ASN A 215 31.00 -0.43 25.02
N ASN A 216 31.73 0.25 24.14
CA ASN A 216 32.93 0.98 24.53
C ASN A 216 32.63 2.08 25.57
N ASN A 217 31.53 2.82 25.39
CA ASN A 217 31.17 3.92 26.30
C ASN A 217 30.74 3.43 27.70
N ILE A 218 30.18 2.22 27.80
CA ILE A 218 29.81 1.60 29.09
C ILE A 218 30.93 0.73 29.68
N GLY A 219 32.13 0.75 29.07
CA GLY A 219 33.28 -0.02 29.55
C GLY A 219 33.21 -1.53 29.26
N LEU A 220 32.29 -1.98 28.40
CA LEU A 220 32.18 -3.38 28.00
C LEU A 220 32.95 -3.64 26.70
N SER A 221 33.70 -4.76 26.66
CA SER A 221 34.30 -5.21 25.41
C SER A 221 33.20 -5.67 24.44
N PRO A 222 33.14 -5.15 23.20
CA PRO A 222 32.12 -5.57 22.24
C PRO A 222 32.21 -7.05 21.84
N GLY A 223 33.36 -7.70 22.06
CA GLY A 223 33.63 -9.05 21.57
C GLY A 223 33.88 -9.11 20.05
N VAL A 224 34.58 -10.16 19.60
CA VAL A 224 34.98 -10.33 18.19
C VAL A 224 33.75 -10.52 17.28
N HIS A 225 32.77 -11.30 17.73
CA HIS A 225 31.57 -11.62 16.96
C HIS A 225 30.69 -10.39 16.70
N THR A 226 30.44 -9.56 17.72
CA THR A 226 29.64 -8.34 17.57
C THR A 226 30.31 -7.36 16.61
N LYS A 227 31.64 -7.16 16.73
CA LYS A 227 32.41 -6.31 15.81
C LYS A 227 32.27 -6.79 14.37
N ARG A 228 32.51 -8.09 14.13
CA ARG A 228 32.40 -8.70 12.80
C ARG A 228 30.98 -8.55 12.23
N LEU A 229 29.95 -8.87 13.01
CA LEU A 229 28.56 -8.83 12.55
C LEU A 229 28.09 -7.40 12.23
N ALA A 230 28.43 -6.42 13.08
CA ALA A 230 28.07 -5.02 12.87
C ALA A 230 28.68 -4.47 11.57
N ILE A 231 29.98 -4.69 11.37
CA ILE A 231 30.69 -4.29 10.15
C ILE A 231 30.08 -4.97 8.92
N LEU A 232 29.85 -6.28 8.96
CA LEU A 232 29.26 -7.02 7.85
C LEU A 232 27.86 -6.50 7.50
N ARG A 233 27.00 -6.22 8.48
CA ARG A 233 25.65 -5.70 8.24
C ARG A 233 25.69 -4.30 7.61
N ASP A 234 26.61 -3.43 8.05
CA ASP A 234 26.76 -2.10 7.45
C ASP A 234 27.31 -2.18 6.01
N LEU A 235 28.28 -3.06 5.75
CA LEU A 235 28.75 -3.33 4.39
C LEU A 235 27.62 -3.86 3.49
N GLN A 236 26.82 -4.81 3.98
CA GLN A 236 25.66 -5.32 3.25
C GLN A 236 24.62 -4.23 3.00
N ALA A 237 24.33 -3.37 3.98
CA ALA A 237 23.40 -2.27 3.83
C ALA A 237 23.89 -1.26 2.78
N ARG A 238 25.18 -0.91 2.79
CA ARG A 238 25.81 -0.05 1.76
C ARG A 238 25.72 -0.68 0.37
N LYS A 239 26.08 -1.97 0.24
CA LYS A 239 25.98 -2.72 -1.03
C LYS A 239 24.54 -2.77 -1.55
N ARG A 240 23.56 -3.06 -0.68
CA ARG A 240 22.13 -3.05 -1.04
C ARG A 240 21.65 -1.67 -1.48
N ARG A 241 22.08 -0.59 -0.81
CA ARG A 241 21.76 0.79 -1.21
C ARG A 241 22.36 1.11 -2.58
N ALA A 242 23.63 0.80 -2.81
CA ALA A 242 24.28 1.00 -4.11
C ALA A 242 23.55 0.27 -5.24
N ILE A 243 23.22 -1.02 -5.04
CA ILE A 243 22.46 -1.81 -6.00
C ILE A 243 21.06 -1.24 -6.22
N SER A 244 20.38 -0.78 -5.16
CA SER A 244 19.00 -0.28 -5.24
C SER A 244 18.81 0.96 -6.14
N ILE A 245 19.87 1.74 -6.33
CA ILE A 245 19.84 2.96 -7.14
C ILE A 245 19.95 2.61 -8.64
N THR A 246 20.59 1.48 -8.97
CA THR A 246 20.83 1.06 -10.34
C THR A 246 19.54 0.85 -11.13
N ARG A 247 19.56 1.22 -12.42
CA ARG A 247 18.42 1.05 -13.34
C ARG A 247 17.98 -0.42 -13.45
N LYS A 248 18.95 -1.34 -13.51
CA LYS A 248 18.71 -2.80 -13.57
C LYS A 248 17.87 -3.28 -12.38
N GLU A 249 18.23 -2.88 -11.17
CA GLU A 249 17.49 -3.27 -9.96
C GLU A 249 16.11 -2.61 -9.89
N LYS A 250 15.98 -1.34 -10.30
CA LYS A 250 14.67 -0.67 -10.39
C LYS A 250 13.72 -1.41 -11.34
N ILE A 251 14.21 -1.83 -12.51
CA ILE A 251 13.45 -2.64 -13.47
C ILE A 251 13.09 -4.01 -12.86
N ARG A 252 14.07 -4.69 -12.26
CA ARG A 252 13.86 -5.99 -11.60
C ARG A 252 12.76 -5.92 -10.53
N ARG A 253 12.73 -4.86 -9.72
CA ARG A 253 11.68 -4.63 -8.71
C ARG A 253 10.30 -4.47 -9.34
N ILE A 254 10.19 -3.78 -10.47
CA ILE A 254 8.93 -3.64 -11.21
C ILE A 254 8.50 -5.00 -11.77
N GLN A 255 9.42 -5.76 -12.36
CA GLN A 255 9.15 -7.11 -12.86
C GLN A 255 8.68 -8.05 -11.74
N LEU A 256 9.37 -8.07 -10.58
CA LEU A 256 8.97 -8.86 -9.42
C LEU A 256 7.62 -8.42 -8.86
N ARG A 257 7.33 -7.12 -8.83
CA ARG A 257 6.02 -6.60 -8.42
C ARG A 257 4.93 -7.07 -9.38
N ASN A 258 5.19 -7.03 -10.70
CA ASN A 258 4.23 -7.51 -11.70
C ASN A 258 4.05 -9.03 -11.63
N ARG A 259 5.11 -9.79 -11.33
CA ARG A 259 5.03 -11.24 -11.08
C ARG A 259 4.25 -11.60 -9.82
N ARG A 260 4.28 -10.75 -8.78
CA ARG A 260 3.43 -10.90 -7.59
C ARG A 260 1.97 -10.44 -7.81
N LEU A 261 1.73 -9.61 -8.83
CA LEU A 261 0.40 -9.14 -9.22
C LEU A 261 -0.30 -10.07 -10.21
N PHE A 262 0.47 -10.88 -10.94
CA PHE A 262 -0.06 -12.18 -11.33
C PHE A 262 -0.33 -12.92 -10.03
N PRO A 263 -1.57 -13.34 -9.75
CA PRO A 263 -1.79 -14.21 -8.63
C PRO A 263 -0.81 -15.36 -8.82
N LEU A 264 0.01 -15.60 -7.80
CA LEU A 264 0.51 -16.93 -7.56
C LEU A 264 -0.75 -17.78 -7.41
N SER A 265 -1.28 -18.27 -8.54
CA SER A 265 -2.06 -19.48 -8.57
C SER A 265 -1.27 -20.47 -7.73
N ASN A 266 -1.91 -21.07 -6.74
CA ASN A 266 -1.33 -21.87 -5.65
C ASN A 266 -1.20 -21.10 -4.33
N LYS A 267 -2.34 -20.58 -3.87
CA LYS A 267 -2.86 -20.86 -2.52
C LYS A 267 -4.39 -20.75 -2.58
N CYS A 268 -4.99 -21.91 -2.85
CA CYS A 268 -6.40 -22.27 -2.75
C CYS A 268 -6.96 -21.83 -1.38
N LEU A 269 -8.02 -21.01 -1.36
CA LEU A 269 -8.79 -20.69 -0.14
C LEU A 269 -10.05 -19.86 -0.45
N PHE A 270 -11.05 -20.43 -1.14
CA PHE A 270 -12.29 -19.70 -1.41
C PHE A 270 -13.09 -19.37 -0.13
N ILE A 271 -12.89 -20.13 0.95
CA ILE A 271 -13.48 -19.83 2.28
C ILE A 271 -12.69 -18.76 3.05
N MET A 272 -11.43 -18.48 2.68
CA MET A 272 -10.68 -17.35 3.23
C MET A 272 -10.55 -16.16 2.28
N GLN A 273 -11.45 -16.07 1.32
CA GLN A 273 -11.58 -14.92 0.44
C GLN A 273 -12.84 -14.15 0.82
N GLY A 274 -12.68 -12.89 1.21
CA GLY A 274 -13.81 -12.00 1.41
C GLY A 274 -14.33 -11.53 0.07
N PHE A 275 -15.61 -11.78 -0.21
CA PHE A 275 -16.24 -11.29 -1.44
C PHE A 275 -16.95 -9.96 -1.23
N PRO A 276 -16.82 -9.01 -2.17
CA PRO A 276 -17.62 -7.79 -2.17
C PRO A 276 -19.12 -8.13 -2.18
N GLY A 277 -19.87 -7.65 -1.19
CA GLY A 277 -21.30 -7.94 -1.02
C GLY A 277 -21.59 -9.11 -0.06
N LEU A 278 -20.62 -9.95 0.27
CA LEU A 278 -20.80 -11.10 1.17
C LEU A 278 -19.95 -10.99 2.45
N ALA A 279 -19.70 -9.77 2.94
CA ALA A 279 -18.78 -9.55 4.07
C ALA A 279 -19.21 -10.28 5.35
N VAL A 280 -20.51 -10.21 5.70
CA VAL A 280 -21.06 -10.89 6.89
C VAL A 280 -21.03 -12.41 6.71
N TYR A 281 -21.50 -12.90 5.56
CA TYR A 281 -21.45 -14.33 5.23
C TYR A 281 -20.03 -14.88 5.33
N SER A 282 -19.07 -14.22 4.68
CA SER A 282 -17.64 -14.58 4.75
C SER A 282 -17.17 -14.60 6.21
N GLY A 283 -17.46 -13.55 6.98
CA GLY A 283 -17.11 -13.50 8.40
C GLY A 283 -17.66 -14.66 9.24
N THR A 284 -18.91 -15.08 9.00
CA THR A 284 -19.50 -16.24 9.71
C THR A 284 -18.81 -17.56 9.34
N LYS A 285 -18.40 -17.75 8.09
CA LYS A 285 -17.70 -18.98 7.67
C LYS A 285 -16.27 -19.05 8.22
N PHE A 286 -15.59 -17.92 8.32
CA PHE A 286 -14.31 -17.82 9.05
C PHE A 286 -14.48 -18.18 10.53
N TYR A 287 -15.57 -17.70 11.16
CA TYR A 287 -15.85 -18.04 12.55
C TYR A 287 -16.07 -19.55 12.76
N VAL A 288 -16.82 -20.21 11.87
CA VAL A 288 -17.05 -21.67 11.94
C VAL A 288 -15.75 -22.46 11.81
N GLU A 289 -14.83 -22.04 10.96
CA GLU A 289 -13.52 -22.67 10.82
C GLU A 289 -12.70 -22.53 12.11
N GLY A 290 -12.56 -21.31 12.62
CA GLY A 290 -11.85 -21.05 13.88
C GLY A 290 -12.46 -21.80 15.07
N LEU A 291 -13.80 -21.86 15.13
CA LEU A 291 -14.54 -22.64 16.12
C LEU A 291 -14.24 -24.14 15.99
N SER A 292 -14.25 -24.68 14.77
CA SER A 292 -13.98 -26.10 14.52
C SER A 292 -12.53 -26.48 14.90
N GLN A 293 -11.58 -25.59 14.65
CA GLN A 293 -10.17 -25.78 15.04
C GLN A 293 -10.00 -25.75 16.57
N ALA A 294 -10.64 -24.80 17.26
CA ALA A 294 -10.61 -24.73 18.72
C ALA A 294 -11.29 -25.96 19.35
N LEU A 295 -12.50 -26.31 18.89
CA LEU A 295 -13.26 -27.45 19.38
C LEU A 295 -12.47 -28.76 19.24
N ARG A 296 -11.75 -28.94 18.12
CA ARG A 296 -10.88 -30.12 17.92
C ARG A 296 -9.80 -30.24 18.98
N GLN A 297 -9.22 -29.12 19.42
CA GLN A 297 -8.22 -29.12 20.48
C GLN A 297 -8.86 -29.43 21.84
N GLU A 298 -10.05 -28.89 22.10
CA GLU A 298 -10.80 -29.10 23.34
C GLU A 298 -11.25 -30.56 23.52
N VAL A 299 -11.64 -31.23 22.43
CA VAL A 299 -12.11 -32.63 22.46
C VAL A 299 -10.98 -33.65 22.24
N CYS A 300 -9.72 -33.21 22.20
CA CYS A 300 -8.58 -34.10 22.02
C CYS A 300 -8.51 -35.14 23.15
N GLY A 301 -8.44 -36.42 22.78
CA GLY A 301 -8.44 -37.54 23.73
C GLY A 301 -9.82 -38.05 24.16
N SER A 302 -10.91 -37.42 23.73
CA SER A 302 -12.29 -37.87 24.02
C SER A 302 -12.84 -38.92 23.05
N GLY A 303 -12.13 -39.21 21.95
CA GLY A 303 -12.62 -40.03 20.84
C GLY A 303 -13.54 -39.30 19.85
N VAL A 304 -13.88 -38.03 20.10
CA VAL A 304 -14.69 -37.22 19.18
C VAL A 304 -13.83 -36.66 18.05
N ARG A 305 -14.31 -36.81 16.80
CA ARG A 305 -13.70 -36.22 15.59
C ARG A 305 -14.47 -34.97 15.15
N VAL A 306 -13.72 -33.92 14.78
CA VAL A 306 -14.28 -32.65 14.29
C VAL A 306 -13.76 -32.37 12.88
N THR A 307 -14.66 -32.45 11.91
CA THR A 307 -14.38 -32.21 10.48
C THR A 307 -15.13 -30.96 9.99
N CYS A 308 -14.41 -30.05 9.34
CA CYS A 308 -15.00 -28.90 8.65
C CYS A 308 -15.05 -29.17 7.14
N ILE A 309 -16.25 -29.18 6.56
CA ILE A 309 -16.45 -29.34 5.11
C ILE A 309 -16.63 -27.96 4.49
N GLN A 310 -15.80 -27.68 3.48
CA GLN A 310 -15.63 -26.38 2.85
C GLN A 310 -16.01 -26.48 1.36
N PRO A 311 -17.30 -26.35 1.02
CA PRO A 311 -17.73 -26.37 -0.37
C PRO A 311 -17.46 -25.01 -1.06
N GLY A 312 -17.06 -25.07 -2.34
CA GLY A 312 -17.13 -23.95 -3.28
C GLY A 312 -18.56 -23.74 -3.79
N ASP A 313 -18.71 -23.32 -5.05
CA ASP A 313 -20.04 -23.17 -5.64
C ASP A 313 -20.73 -24.54 -5.77
N VAL A 314 -21.89 -24.68 -5.13
CA VAL A 314 -22.75 -25.88 -5.17
C VAL A 314 -24.15 -25.47 -5.61
N LYS A 315 -24.73 -26.24 -6.52
CA LYS A 315 -26.08 -26.06 -7.02
C LYS A 315 -27.10 -26.37 -5.92
N THR A 316 -27.49 -25.34 -5.18
CA THR A 316 -28.43 -25.41 -4.06
C THR A 316 -29.37 -24.21 -4.07
N GLU A 317 -30.42 -24.28 -3.26
CA GLU A 317 -31.40 -23.20 -3.07
C GLU A 317 -30.83 -22.00 -2.29
N LEU A 318 -29.58 -22.07 -1.81
CA LEU A 318 -28.96 -21.09 -0.91
C LEU A 318 -29.06 -19.64 -1.44
N ILE A 319 -28.84 -19.44 -2.74
CA ILE A 319 -28.89 -18.11 -3.38
C ILE A 319 -30.31 -17.53 -3.35
N SER A 320 -31.33 -18.39 -3.46
CA SER A 320 -32.74 -17.99 -3.50
C SER A 320 -33.25 -17.40 -2.17
N HIS A 321 -32.56 -17.69 -1.06
CA HIS A 321 -32.90 -17.19 0.27
C HIS A 321 -32.24 -15.86 0.64
N SER A 322 -31.35 -15.33 -0.20
CA SER A 322 -30.73 -14.02 0.03
C SER A 322 -31.74 -12.89 -0.19
N THR A 323 -31.82 -11.93 0.74
CA THR A 323 -32.63 -10.71 0.55
C THR A 323 -31.90 -9.63 -0.26
N ASP A 324 -30.61 -9.81 -0.50
CA ASP A 324 -29.77 -8.85 -1.23
C ASP A 324 -29.84 -9.12 -2.73
N LYS A 325 -30.60 -8.28 -3.45
CA LYS A 325 -30.77 -8.35 -4.91
C LYS A 325 -29.45 -8.16 -5.67
N GLU A 326 -28.52 -7.33 -5.16
CA GLU A 326 -27.23 -7.11 -5.82
C GLU A 326 -26.31 -8.34 -5.68
N ALA A 327 -26.38 -9.03 -4.53
CA ALA A 327 -25.72 -10.31 -4.34
C ALA A 327 -26.36 -11.41 -5.20
N GLN A 328 -27.69 -11.46 -5.28
CA GLN A 328 -28.40 -12.43 -6.14
C GLN A 328 -28.04 -12.26 -7.62
N GLU A 329 -27.97 -11.03 -8.13
CA GLU A 329 -27.59 -10.76 -9.53
C GLU A 329 -26.13 -11.09 -9.83
N LYS A 330 -25.23 -10.97 -8.85
CA LYS A 330 -23.80 -11.29 -9.03
C LYS A 330 -23.47 -12.77 -8.83
N TYR A 331 -24.28 -13.47 -8.05
CA TYR A 331 -24.11 -14.87 -7.67
C TYR A 331 -25.31 -15.70 -8.11
N ASP A 332 -25.89 -15.39 -9.27
CA ASP A 332 -27.12 -16.00 -9.81
C ASP A 332 -26.96 -17.47 -10.26
N GLY A 333 -25.78 -18.06 -10.03
CA GLY A 333 -25.45 -19.41 -10.48
C GLY A 333 -25.16 -19.52 -11.98
N SER A 334 -25.13 -18.40 -12.72
CA SER A 334 -24.73 -18.37 -14.14
C SER A 334 -23.20 -18.43 -14.31
N SER A 335 -22.57 -19.42 -13.68
CA SER A 335 -21.17 -19.69 -13.97
C SER A 335 -21.07 -20.28 -15.39
N SER A 336 -20.12 -19.79 -16.18
CA SER A 336 -19.78 -20.39 -17.49
C SER A 336 -19.19 -21.80 -17.36
N CYS A 337 -18.94 -22.26 -16.14
CA CYS A 337 -18.27 -23.50 -15.80
C CYS A 337 -19.20 -24.45 -15.02
N LYS A 338 -18.90 -25.75 -15.06
CA LYS A 338 -19.64 -26.76 -14.30
C LYS A 338 -19.50 -26.50 -12.78
N ILE A 339 -20.63 -26.30 -12.10
CA ILE A 339 -20.74 -26.13 -10.64
C ILE A 339 -20.83 -27.51 -9.96
N LEU A 340 -20.53 -27.61 -8.65
CA LEU A 340 -20.69 -28.85 -7.89
C LEU A 340 -22.17 -29.20 -7.68
N GLU A 341 -22.47 -30.49 -7.64
CA GLU A 341 -23.77 -30.99 -7.23
C GLU A 341 -23.75 -31.34 -5.72
N PRO A 342 -24.91 -31.34 -5.02
CA PRO A 342 -24.98 -31.72 -3.61
C PRO A 342 -24.38 -33.09 -3.30
N THR A 343 -24.45 -34.02 -4.26
CA THR A 343 -23.84 -35.35 -4.19
C THR A 343 -22.32 -35.31 -4.06
N ASP A 344 -21.66 -34.31 -4.64
CA ASP A 344 -20.20 -34.15 -4.57
C ASP A 344 -19.76 -33.82 -3.14
N ILE A 345 -20.54 -32.98 -2.44
CA ILE A 345 -20.30 -32.64 -1.04
C ILE A 345 -20.67 -33.82 -0.13
N ALA A 346 -21.75 -34.55 -0.44
CA ALA A 346 -22.11 -35.76 0.30
C ALA A 346 -21.00 -36.83 0.23
N ASN A 347 -20.36 -36.99 -0.93
CA ASN A 347 -19.22 -37.90 -1.09
C ASN A 347 -18.01 -37.47 -0.25
N ALA A 348 -17.74 -36.16 -0.13
CA ALA A 348 -16.69 -35.63 0.74
C ALA A 348 -16.99 -35.89 2.22
N VAL A 349 -18.23 -35.72 2.65
CA VAL A 349 -18.69 -36.08 4.01
C VAL A 349 -18.52 -37.57 4.24
N LEU A 350 -18.96 -38.41 3.29
CA LEU A 350 -18.83 -39.86 3.37
C LEU A 350 -17.37 -40.28 3.52
N TYR A 351 -16.46 -39.69 2.74
CA TYR A 351 -15.03 -39.90 2.89
C TYR A 351 -14.54 -39.55 4.30
N ALA A 352 -14.92 -38.39 4.85
CA ALA A 352 -14.48 -37.98 6.18
C ALA A 352 -14.91 -38.96 7.28
N VAL A 353 -16.18 -39.39 7.25
CA VAL A 353 -16.76 -40.21 8.32
C VAL A 353 -16.32 -41.67 8.25
N THR A 354 -16.03 -42.18 7.04
CA THR A 354 -15.60 -43.58 6.82
C THR A 354 -14.14 -43.84 7.16
N GLN A 355 -13.35 -42.82 7.50
CA GLN A 355 -11.97 -43.03 7.90
C GLN A 355 -11.87 -43.82 9.22
N PRO A 356 -10.81 -44.62 9.41
CA PRO A 356 -10.55 -45.31 10.67
C PRO A 356 -10.59 -44.36 11.88
N GLU A 357 -10.90 -44.89 13.06
CA GLU A 357 -11.13 -44.09 14.28
C GLU A 357 -9.94 -43.18 14.64
N TYR A 358 -8.70 -43.67 14.45
CA TYR A 358 -7.48 -42.90 14.71
C TYR A 358 -7.17 -41.83 13.66
N VAL A 359 -7.92 -41.78 12.55
CA VAL A 359 -7.73 -40.82 11.46
C VAL A 359 -8.74 -39.69 11.60
N GLY A 360 -8.22 -38.50 11.93
CA GLY A 360 -8.96 -37.25 11.93
C GLY A 360 -8.84 -36.54 10.58
N VAL A 361 -9.91 -36.52 9.79
CA VAL A 361 -10.00 -35.63 8.63
C VAL A 361 -10.43 -34.27 9.12
N ASN A 362 -9.48 -33.34 9.20
CA ASN A 362 -9.72 -32.04 9.83
C ASN A 362 -10.55 -31.11 8.96
N GLU A 363 -10.17 -31.00 7.69
CA GLU A 363 -10.74 -30.04 6.73
C GLU A 363 -10.80 -30.70 5.35
N ILE A 364 -11.91 -30.49 4.63
CA ILE A 364 -12.04 -30.88 3.22
C ILE A 364 -12.57 -29.70 2.42
N LEU A 365 -11.76 -29.21 1.49
CA LEU A 365 -12.12 -28.18 0.52
C LEU A 365 -12.47 -28.83 -0.82
N VAL A 366 -13.68 -28.58 -1.32
CA VAL A 366 -14.19 -29.13 -2.57
C VAL A 366 -14.62 -27.98 -3.47
N GLU A 367 -13.99 -27.84 -4.63
CA GLU A 367 -14.23 -26.74 -5.56
C GLU A 367 -14.39 -27.24 -7.00
N PRO A 368 -15.15 -26.54 -7.85
CA PRO A 368 -15.13 -26.80 -9.29
C PRO A 368 -13.73 -26.60 -9.87
N ARG A 369 -13.25 -27.59 -10.64
CA ARG A 369 -11.90 -27.53 -11.25
C ARG A 369 -11.68 -26.31 -12.16
N GLU A 370 -12.71 -25.89 -12.88
CA GLU A 370 -12.63 -24.81 -13.88
C GLU A 370 -13.03 -23.44 -13.32
N ALA A 371 -13.56 -23.41 -12.11
CA ALA A 371 -13.75 -22.19 -11.33
C ALA A 371 -13.03 -22.35 -9.97
N PRO A 372 -11.68 -22.50 -9.97
CA PRO A 372 -10.90 -22.39 -8.75
C PRO A 372 -10.83 -20.91 -8.41
N ALA A 373 -11.08 -20.58 -7.16
CA ALA A 373 -11.70 -19.30 -6.91
C ALA A 373 -10.94 -18.45 -5.87
#